data_AF-Q2GJ43-F1
#
_entry.id   AF-Q2GJ43-F1
#
_cell.length_a   1.000
_cell.length_b   1.000
_cell.length_c   1.000
_cell.angle_alpha   90.00
_cell.angle_beta   90.00
_cell.angle_gamma   90.00
#
_symmetry.space_group_name_H-M   'P 1'
#
loop_
_entity.id
_entity.type
_entity.pdbx_description
1 polymer ?
#
loop_
_entity_poly.entity_id
_entity_poly.type
_entity_poly.pdbx_seq_one_letter_code
_entity_poly.pdbx_strand_id
1 'polypeptide(L)'
;MVEVVVYHGDIEQGIRTLKKKLQREGKPRQMKIVHHEKPSEKRVRKRDDCERRRKKLHGAPSEPQGGRFKISARHFKIQRSLITGEGSSAD
;
A
#
# COMPACT_ATOMS: atom_id res chain seq x y z
N MET A 1 5.06 -5.63 24.53
CA MET A 1 6.12 -6.43 23.87
C MET A 1 5.72 -6.59 22.40
N VAL A 2 6.64 -6.54 21.42
CA VAL A 2 6.26 -6.68 19.98
C VAL A 2 6.85 -7.96 19.45
N GLU A 3 6.01 -8.80 18.88
CA GLU A 3 6.40 -10.11 18.36
C GLU A 3 5.93 -10.28 16.91
N VAL A 4 6.69 -11.06 16.16
CA VAL A 4 6.42 -11.39 14.76
C VAL A 4 6.73 -12.86 14.55
N VAL A 5 5.74 -13.57 14.00
CA VAL A 5 5.93 -14.94 13.51
C VAL A 5 6.59 -14.87 12.15
N VAL A 6 7.67 -15.63 11.97
CA VAL A 6 8.40 -15.73 10.70
C VAL A 6 8.06 -17.07 10.08
N TYR A 7 7.61 -17.04 8.83
CA TYR A 7 7.26 -18.25 8.08
C TYR A 7 8.41 -18.62 7.14
N HIS A 8 8.64 -19.92 6.97
CA HIS A 8 9.61 -20.49 6.02
C HIS A 8 11.05 -19.98 6.15
N GLY A 9 11.42 -19.46 7.33
CA GLY A 9 12.76 -18.89 7.55
C GLY A 9 13.03 -17.58 6.82
N ASP A 10 12.01 -16.90 6.27
CA ASP A 10 12.19 -15.60 5.60
C ASP A 10 12.40 -14.46 6.63
N ILE A 11 13.64 -14.33 7.07
CA ILE A 11 14.07 -13.35 8.07
C ILE A 11 13.84 -11.92 7.56
N GLU A 12 14.04 -11.65 6.27
CA GLU A 12 13.85 -10.31 5.71
C GLU A 12 12.40 -9.85 5.82
N GLN A 13 11.46 -10.73 5.47
CA GLN A 13 10.04 -10.43 5.59
C GLN A 13 9.64 -10.24 7.06
N GLY A 14 10.19 -11.05 7.96
CA GLY A 14 10.05 -10.91 9.41
C GLY A 14 10.47 -9.52 9.90
N ILE A 15 11.68 -9.09 9.55
CA ILE A 15 12.23 -7.78 9.92
C ILE A 15 11.37 -6.64 9.35
N ARG A 16 10.95 -6.72 8.08
CA ARG A 16 10.08 -5.69 7.47
C ARG A 16 8.75 -5.60 8.19
N THR A 17 8.15 -6.72 8.55
CA THR A 17 6.87 -6.79 9.26
C THR A 17 7.00 -6.25 10.68
N LEU A 18 8.08 -6.61 11.40
CA LEU A 18 8.38 -6.10 12.73
C LEU A 18 8.56 -4.58 12.71
N LYS A 19 9.33 -4.06 11.75
CA LYS A 19 9.54 -2.62 11.59
C LYS A 19 8.23 -1.88 11.34
N LYS A 20 7.32 -2.45 10.54
CA LYS A 20 5.98 -1.88 10.32
C LYS A 20 5.13 -1.91 11.60
N LYS A 21 5.12 -3.02 12.35
CA LYS A 21 4.40 -3.11 13.64
C LYS A 21 4.91 -2.10 14.66
N LEU A 22 6.24 -2.00 14.83
CA LEU A 22 6.88 -1.02 15.71
C LEU A 22 6.52 0.43 15.35
N GLN A 23 6.46 0.76 14.06
CA GLN A 23 6.03 2.08 13.61
C GLN A 23 4.56 2.36 13.92
N ARG A 24 3.70 1.35 13.79
CA ARG A 24 2.26 1.45 14.08
C ARG A 24 1.97 1.64 15.57
N GLU A 25 2.72 0.95 16.42
CA GLU A 25 2.66 1.13 17.88
C GLU A 25 3.31 2.43 18.37
N GLY A 26 4.03 3.15 17.50
CA GLY A 26 4.63 4.44 17.85
C GLY A 26 5.85 4.35 18.78
N LYS A 27 6.38 3.16 19.06
CA LYS A 27 7.59 2.96 19.87
C LYS A 27 8.79 3.84 19.50
N PRO A 28 9.16 4.02 18.21
CA PRO A 28 10.27 4.90 17.87
C PRO A 28 9.97 6.38 18.16
N ARG A 29 8.71 6.79 18.31
CA ARG A 29 8.36 8.14 18.79
C ARG A 29 8.49 8.22 20.31
N GLN A 30 8.01 7.24 21.05
CA GLN A 30 8.17 7.16 22.50
C GLN A 30 9.65 7.18 22.90
N MET A 31 10.49 6.37 22.24
CA MET A 31 11.94 6.38 22.48
C MET A 31 12.57 7.77 22.28
N LYS A 32 12.09 8.57 21.32
CA LYS A 32 12.57 9.96 21.13
C LYS A 32 12.11 10.92 22.24
N ILE A 33 10.96 10.66 22.86
CA ILE A 33 10.36 11.54 23.88
C ILE A 33 10.98 11.26 25.25
N VAL A 34 11.29 9.99 25.52
CA VAL A 34 11.76 9.53 26.84
C VAL A 34 13.26 9.76 27.04
N HIS A 35 14.04 9.94 25.97
CA HIS A 35 15.50 10.14 26.07
C HIS A 35 15.92 11.58 25.74
N HIS A 36 16.87 12.10 26.52
CA HIS A 36 17.44 13.43 26.29
C HIS A 36 18.35 13.43 25.04
N GLU A 37 17.88 14.00 23.94
CA GLU A 37 18.63 14.21 22.70
C GLU A 37 19.32 15.58 22.73
N LYS A 38 20.59 15.68 22.28
CA LYS A 38 21.28 16.97 22.22
C LYS A 38 20.51 17.95 21.32
N PRO A 39 20.49 19.26 21.61
CA PRO A 39 19.73 20.22 20.82
C PRO A 39 20.14 20.26 19.34
N SER A 40 21.42 20.05 19.03
CA SER A 40 21.94 19.97 17.65
C SER A 40 21.39 18.77 16.88
N GLU A 41 21.43 17.57 17.49
CA GLU A 41 20.93 16.32 16.92
C GLU A 41 19.41 16.38 16.69
N LYS A 42 18.68 16.96 17.65
CA LYS A 42 17.22 17.17 17.55
C LYS A 42 16.85 18.08 16.38
N ARG A 43 17.64 19.13 16.08
CA ARG A 43 17.39 20.03 14.94
C ARG A 43 17.57 19.32 13.60
N VAL A 44 18.67 18.60 13.43
CA VAL A 44 18.95 17.82 12.21
C VAL A 44 17.83 16.80 11.99
N ARG A 45 17.47 16.06 13.04
CA ARG A 45 16.42 15.04 12.96
C ARG A 45 15.05 15.60 12.61
N LYS A 46 14.68 16.77 13.17
CA LYS A 46 13.42 17.46 12.82
C LYS A 46 13.40 17.85 11.35
N ARG A 47 14.51 18.37 10.81
CA ARG A 47 14.65 18.71 9.39
C ARG A 47 14.44 17.47 8.51
N ASP A 48 15.13 16.38 8.82
CA ASP A 48 15.02 15.11 8.08
C ASP A 48 13.62 14.50 8.17
N ASP A 49 12.98 14.56 9.35
CA ASP A 49 11.60 14.08 9.54
C ASP A 49 10.59 14.90 8.73
N CYS A 50 10.76 16.23 8.65
CA CYS A 50 9.95 17.10 7.81
C CYS A 50 10.13 16.78 6.32
N GLU A 51 11.37 16.63 5.85
CA GLU A 51 11.63 16.26 4.45
C GLU A 51 11.06 14.89 4.10
N ARG A 52 11.16 13.90 5.00
CA ARG A 52 10.59 12.57 4.79
C ARG A 52 9.06 12.59 4.74
N ARG A 53 8.40 13.39 5.59
CA ARG A 53 6.95 13.59 5.54
C ARG A 53 6.53 14.27 4.24
N ARG A 54 7.25 15.32 3.81
CA ARG A 54 7.03 15.99 2.54
C ARG A 54 7.13 15.01 1.36
N LYS A 55 8.19 14.19 1.31
CA LYS A 55 8.35 13.15 0.28
C LYS A 55 7.24 12.10 0.30
N LYS A 56 6.71 11.75 1.48
CA LYS A 56 5.55 10.84 1.59
C LYS A 56 4.24 11.47 1.15
N LEU A 57 4.05 12.78 1.34
CA LEU A 57 2.84 13.50 0.94
C LEU A 57 2.79 13.74 -0.58
N HIS A 58 3.95 14.00 -1.20
CA HIS A 58 4.06 14.23 -2.65
C HIS A 58 4.42 12.99 -3.46
N GLY A 59 4.81 11.90 -2.81
CA GLY A 59 4.98 10.62 -3.47
C GLY A 59 3.61 10.05 -3.81
N ALA A 60 3.23 10.06 -5.09
CA ALA A 60 2.14 9.22 -5.57
C ALA A 60 2.36 7.80 -5.02
N PRO A 61 1.33 7.09 -4.53
CA PRO A 61 1.50 5.70 -4.14
C PRO A 61 2.06 5.01 -5.37
N SER A 62 3.33 4.60 -5.29
CA SER A 62 3.94 3.81 -6.35
C SER A 62 3.07 2.57 -6.42
N GLU A 63 2.23 2.51 -7.44
CA GLU A 63 1.42 1.36 -7.76
C GLU A 63 2.36 0.15 -7.68
N PRO A 64 2.10 -0.83 -6.80
CA PRO A 64 2.93 -2.02 -6.78
C PRO A 64 2.89 -2.54 -8.22
N GLN A 65 4.05 -2.58 -8.87
CA GLN A 65 4.21 -3.11 -10.22
C GLN A 65 4.02 -4.64 -10.18
N GLY A 66 2.88 -5.10 -9.67
CA GLY A 66 2.32 -6.40 -9.97
C GLY A 66 1.64 -6.27 -11.31
N GLY A 67 2.22 -6.94 -12.30
CA GLY A 67 1.75 -7.11 -13.68
C GLY A 67 0.56 -6.26 -14.09
N ARG A 68 0.82 -5.20 -14.86
CA ARG A 68 -0.19 -4.53 -15.70
C ARG A 68 -0.71 -5.54 -16.72
N PHE A 69 -1.57 -6.47 -16.30
CA PHE A 69 -2.47 -7.15 -17.21
C PHE A 69 -3.43 -6.09 -17.71
N LYS A 70 -3.05 -5.43 -18.80
CA LYS A 70 -4.01 -4.70 -19.63
C LYS A 70 -4.94 -5.76 -20.21
N ILE A 71 -6.02 -6.06 -19.50
CA ILE A 71 -7.13 -6.81 -20.09
C ILE A 71 -7.68 -5.90 -21.18
N SER A 72 -7.25 -6.14 -22.41
CA SER A 72 -7.76 -5.47 -23.59
C SER A 72 -9.24 -5.80 -23.69
N ALA A 73 -10.11 -4.81 -23.48
CA ALA A 73 -11.55 -4.88 -23.68
C ALA A 73 -11.92 -5.00 -25.19
N ARG A 74 -11.27 -5.93 -25.91
CA ARG A 74 -11.48 -6.16 -27.35
C ARG A 74 -12.00 -7.57 -27.68
N HIS A 75 -12.42 -8.36 -26.70
CA HIS A 75 -12.93 -9.70 -26.98
C HIS A 75 -14.29 -10.07 -26.35
N PHE A 76 -15.06 -9.10 -25.84
CA PHE A 76 -16.49 -9.37 -25.62
C PHE A 76 -17.32 -8.71 -26.73
N LYS A 77 -17.26 -9.28 -27.93
CA LYS A 77 -18.34 -9.13 -28.91
C LYS A 77 -19.51 -9.96 -28.39
N ILE A 78 -20.35 -9.36 -27.55
CA ILE A 78 -21.66 -9.92 -27.24
C ILE A 78 -22.50 -9.71 -28.50
N GLN A 79 -22.54 -10.70 -29.38
CA GLN A 79 -23.51 -10.75 -30.47
C GLN A 79 -24.86 -11.08 -29.84
N ARG A 80 -25.67 -10.04 -29.57
CA ARG A 80 -27.09 -10.25 -29.27
C ARG A 80 -27.76 -10.63 -30.59
N SER A 81 -27.93 -11.93 -30.83
CA SER A 81 -28.82 -12.42 -31.88
C SER A 81 -30.24 -12.00 -31.51
N LEU A 82 -30.81 -11.10 -32.30
CA LEU A 82 -32.24 -10.84 -32.27
C LEU A 82 -32.90 -12.09 -32.86
N ILE A 83 -33.51 -12.90 -31.99
CA ILE A 83 -34.39 -13.99 -32.40
C ILE A 83 -35.60 -13.32 -33.07
N THR A 84 -35.71 -13.49 -34.38
CA THR A 84 -36.90 -13.22 -35.17
C THR A 84 -38.02 -14.12 -34.66
N GLY A 85 -39.01 -13.53 -33.98
CA GLY A 85 -40.28 -14.18 -33.68
C GLY A 85 -41.30 -13.73 -34.71
N GLU A 86 -41.61 -14.60 -35.65
CA GLU A 86 -42.75 -14.46 -36.56
C GLU A 86 -44.04 -14.92 -35.84
N GLY A 87 -45.12 -14.14 -36.00
CA GLY A 87 -46.48 -14.68 -36.14
C GLY A 87 -47.49 -14.51 -34.98
N SER A 88 -48.73 -14.19 -35.39
CA SER A 88 -50.04 -14.16 -34.69
C SER A 88 -50.32 -12.95 -33.79
N SER A 89 -51.48 -12.28 -33.80
CA SER A 89 -52.78 -12.44 -34.46
C SER A 89 -53.53 -11.10 -34.24
N ALA A 90 -54.10 -10.49 -35.28
CA ALA A 90 -55.53 -10.21 -35.40
C ALA A 90 -56.23 -9.68 -34.12
N ASP A 91 -56.48 -8.37 -34.10
CA ASP A 91 -57.75 -7.69 -33.75
C ASP A 91 -57.65 -6.19 -34.05
#